data_AF-S2J3J3-F1
#
_entry.id   AF-S2J3J3-F1
#
_cell.length_a   1.000
_cell.length_b   1.000
_cell.length_c   1.000
_cell.angle_alpha   90.00
_cell.angle_beta   90.00
_cell.angle_gamma   90.00
#
_symmetry.space_group_name_H-M   'P 1'
#
loop_
_entity.id
_entity.type
_entity.pdbx_description
1 polymer ?
#
loop_
_entity_poly.entity_id
_entity_poly.type
_entity_poly.pdbx_seq_one_letter_code
_entity_poly.pdbx_strand_id
1 'polypeptide(L)'
;MPAEKKKKSVKVTKLYRRTRFKNSLESSLDGKKITGDTDVLMYMNFLMFLDRLAKASEQAAEERGSSRVREPDVDKYLQVSATDMYKVLYFNKH
;
A
#
# COMPACT_ATOMS: atom_id res chain seq x y z
N MET A 1 -17.92 25.70 -30.90
CA MET A 1 -18.39 25.05 -29.65
C MET A 1 -17.38 23.96 -29.27
N PRO A 2 -16.78 23.95 -28.07
CA PRO A 2 -15.85 22.89 -27.71
C PRO A 2 -16.61 21.66 -27.20
N ALA A 3 -16.25 20.49 -27.73
CA ALA A 3 -16.88 19.22 -27.42
C ALA A 3 -16.64 18.81 -25.96
N GLU A 4 -17.74 18.47 -25.26
CA GLU A 4 -17.72 17.91 -23.92
C GLU A 4 -16.95 16.58 -23.90
N LYS A 5 -15.83 16.56 -23.16
CA LYS A 5 -15.10 15.33 -22.87
C LYS A 5 -15.97 14.46 -21.95
N LYS A 6 -16.59 13.42 -22.52
CA LYS A 6 -17.25 12.35 -21.75
C LYS A 6 -16.29 11.83 -20.69
N LYS A 7 -16.62 12.06 -19.40
CA LYS A 7 -15.91 11.44 -18.27
C LYS A 7 -16.02 9.93 -18.44
N LYS A 8 -14.90 9.29 -18.79
CA LYS A 8 -14.81 7.82 -18.75
C LYS A 8 -15.15 7.40 -17.33
N SER A 9 -16.21 6.61 -17.17
CA SER A 9 -16.42 5.90 -15.92
C SER A 9 -15.20 5.00 -15.74
N VAL A 10 -14.41 5.29 -14.72
CA VAL A 10 -13.30 4.43 -14.34
C VAL A 10 -13.98 3.16 -13.83
N LYS A 11 -14.09 2.15 -14.71
CA LYS A 11 -14.34 0.78 -14.27
C LYS A 11 -13.28 0.53 -13.20
N VAL A 12 -13.71 0.30 -11.96
CA VAL A 12 -12.84 -0.13 -10.88
C VAL A 12 -12.17 -1.41 -11.38
N THR A 13 -11.00 -1.26 -11.99
CA THR A 13 -10.16 -2.34 -12.47
C THR A 13 -9.96 -3.20 -11.25
N LYS A 14 -10.38 -4.48 -11.28
CA LYS A 14 -10.28 -5.42 -10.14
C LYS A 14 -8.94 -5.21 -9.44
N LEU A 15 -8.95 -4.45 -8.33
CA LEU A 15 -7.74 -3.79 -7.79
C LEU A 15 -6.66 -4.82 -7.40
N TYR A 16 -7.06 -6.07 -7.14
CA TYR A 16 -6.21 -7.20 -6.78
C TYR A 16 -6.99 -8.52 -6.92
N ARG A 17 -6.29 -9.67 -6.90
CA ARG A 17 -6.96 -10.98 -6.79
C ARG A 17 -7.49 -11.17 -5.36
N ARG A 18 -8.69 -10.64 -5.10
CA ARG A 18 -9.34 -10.59 -3.78
C ARG A 18 -9.23 -11.91 -3.00
N THR A 19 -9.61 -13.02 -3.61
CA THR A 19 -9.52 -14.36 -3.01
C THR A 19 -8.09 -14.75 -2.63
N ARG A 20 -7.10 -14.48 -3.48
CA ARG A 20 -5.69 -14.84 -3.20
C ARG A 20 -5.14 -14.00 -2.04
N PHE A 21 -5.43 -12.71 -2.03
CA PHE A 21 -5.01 -11.81 -0.96
C PHE A 21 -5.67 -12.19 0.36
N LYS A 22 -6.99 -12.41 0.37
CA LYS A 22 -7.73 -12.88 1.53
C LYS A 22 -7.18 -14.20 2.09
N ASN A 23 -6.95 -15.19 1.23
CA ASN A 23 -6.39 -16.47 1.65
C ASN A 23 -4.97 -16.32 2.23
N SER A 24 -4.15 -15.44 1.65
CA SER A 24 -2.81 -15.15 2.16
C SER A 24 -2.83 -14.47 3.52
N LEU A 25 -3.80 -13.58 3.77
CA LEU A 25 -3.98 -12.98 5.09
C LEU A 25 -4.45 -14.02 6.09
N GLU A 26 -5.50 -14.78 5.75
CA GLU A 26 -6.07 -15.80 6.63
C GLU A 26 -5.08 -16.93 6.96
N SER A 27 -4.12 -17.26 6.09
CA SER A 27 -3.08 -18.25 6.42
C SER A 27 -2.14 -17.81 7.54
N SER A 28 -2.05 -16.51 7.80
CA SER A 28 -1.27 -15.94 8.90
C SER A 28 -2.13 -15.65 10.14
N LEU A 29 -3.45 -15.83 10.05
CA LEU A 29 -4.36 -15.70 11.17
C LEU A 29 -4.52 -17.07 11.83
N ASP A 30 -4.40 -17.12 13.15
CA ASP A 30 -4.59 -18.32 13.99
C ASP A 30 -6.04 -18.83 13.93
N GLY A 31 -6.39 -19.49 12.82
CA GLY A 31 -7.71 -20.01 12.48
C GLY A 31 -8.79 -18.97 12.15
N LYS A 32 -8.51 -17.67 12.26
CA LYS A 32 -9.52 -16.61 12.11
C LYS A 32 -9.84 -16.34 10.64
N LYS A 33 -11.11 -16.06 10.37
CA LYS A 33 -11.62 -15.69 9.04
C LYS A 33 -11.88 -14.20 8.93
N ILE A 34 -11.60 -13.64 7.76
CA ILE A 34 -11.84 -12.22 7.46
C ILE A 34 -13.27 -12.08 6.94
N THR A 35 -14.04 -11.19 7.53
CA THR A 35 -15.46 -10.99 7.20
C THR A 35 -15.70 -9.67 6.47
N GLY A 36 -16.79 -9.61 5.70
CA GLY A 36 -17.19 -8.42 4.95
C GLY A 36 -16.10 -7.91 4.00
N ASP A 37 -15.95 -6.59 3.96
CA ASP A 37 -14.94 -5.89 3.16
C ASP A 37 -13.66 -5.56 3.97
N THR A 38 -13.42 -6.24 5.09
CA THR A 38 -12.22 -6.06 5.91
C THR A 38 -10.94 -6.32 5.10
N ASP A 39 -10.97 -7.27 4.16
CA ASP A 39 -9.85 -7.54 3.25
C ASP A 39 -9.58 -6.36 2.30
N VAL A 40 -10.61 -5.61 1.92
CA VAL A 40 -10.48 -4.38 1.12
C VAL A 40 -9.78 -3.30 1.93
N LEU A 41 -10.16 -3.12 3.20
CA LEU A 41 -9.52 -2.14 4.09
C LEU A 41 -8.03 -2.48 4.33
N MET A 42 -7.73 -3.76 4.59
CA MET A 42 -6.35 -4.23 4.72
C MET A 42 -5.55 -4.01 3.43
N TYR A 43 -6.18 -4.23 2.27
CA TYR A 43 -5.55 -3.99 0.98
C TYR A 43 -5.27 -2.49 0.73
N MET A 44 -6.21 -1.61 1.04
CA MET A 44 -5.99 -0.16 0.95
C MET A 44 -4.85 0.29 1.86
N ASN A 45 -4.76 -0.27 3.07
CA ASN A 45 -3.67 0.04 3.99
C ASN A 45 -2.31 -0.44 3.45
N PHE A 46 -2.26 -1.64 2.87
CA PHE A 46 -1.08 -2.15 2.18
C PHE A 46 -0.64 -1.25 1.02
N LEU A 47 -1.58 -0.73 0.22
CA LEU A 47 -1.26 0.22 -0.84
C LEU A 47 -0.68 1.54 -0.32
N MET A 48 -1.22 2.07 0.78
CA MET A 48 -0.67 3.28 1.40
C MET A 48 0.75 3.06 1.93
N PHE A 49 1.03 1.88 2.49
CA PHE A 49 2.38 1.50 2.89
C PHE A 49 3.34 1.44 1.68
N LEU A 50 2.93 0.79 0.59
CA LEU A 50 3.75 0.71 -0.63
C LEU A 50 4.03 2.08 -1.25
N ASP A 51 3.05 2.99 -1.26
CA ASP A 51 3.23 4.36 -1.77
C ASP A 51 4.26 5.13 -0.95
N ARG A 52 4.19 5.06 0.38
CA ARG A 52 5.17 5.71 1.27
C ARG A 52 6.57 5.13 1.08
N LEU A 53 6.67 3.79 1.04
CA LEU A 53 7.94 3.11 0.83
C LEU A 53 8.55 3.47 -0.52
N ALA A 54 7.75 3.53 -1.58
CA ALA A 54 8.21 3.90 -2.92
C ALA A 54 8.79 5.32 -2.95
N LYS A 55 8.09 6.30 -2.37
CA LYS A 55 8.56 7.70 -2.30
C LYS A 55 9.84 7.84 -1.49
N ALA A 56 9.94 7.16 -0.36
CA ALA A 56 11.17 7.18 0.45
C ALA A 56 12.34 6.52 -0.28
N SER A 57 12.09 5.43 -1.00
CA SER A 57 13.10 4.74 -1.81
C SER A 57 13.56 5.57 -3.01
N GLU A 58 12.63 6.32 -3.63
CA GLU A 58 12.94 7.30 -4.68
C GLU A 58 13.88 8.38 -4.16
N GLN A 59 13.58 8.97 -2.99
CA GLN A 59 14.45 9.94 -2.35
C GLN A 59 15.86 9.38 -2.08
N ALA A 60 15.98 8.12 -1.65
CA ALA A 60 17.29 7.47 -1.49
C ALA A 60 18.06 7.35 -2.82
N ALA A 61 17.36 6.99 -3.89
CA ALA A 61 17.97 6.87 -5.21
C ALA A 61 18.45 8.25 -5.71
N GLU A 62 17.68 9.31 -5.44
CA GLU A 62 18.06 10.70 -5.74
C GLU A 62 19.30 11.15 -4.93
N GLU A 63 19.35 10.86 -3.63
CA GLU A 63 20.53 11.13 -2.77
C GLU A 63 21.80 10.44 -3.30
N ARG A 64 21.63 9.27 -3.93
CA ARG A 64 22.70 8.50 -4.60
C ARG A 64 23.00 9.00 -6.02
N GLY A 65 22.26 9.97 -6.55
CA GLY A 65 22.41 10.50 -7.90
C GLY A 65 21.93 9.54 -9.00
N SER A 66 20.88 8.77 -8.75
CA SER A 66 20.43 7.69 -9.63
C SER A 66 18.95 7.79 -9.97
N SER A 67 18.62 7.57 -11.25
CA SER A 67 17.23 7.49 -11.74
C SER A 67 16.57 6.13 -11.55
N ARG A 68 17.23 5.20 -10.83
CA ARG A 68 16.72 3.84 -10.59
C ARG A 68 16.80 3.51 -9.10
N VAL A 69 15.64 3.17 -8.54
CA VAL A 69 15.50 2.55 -7.23
C VAL A 69 16.02 1.11 -7.29
N ARG A 70 16.85 0.74 -6.32
CA ARG A 70 17.39 -0.62 -6.14
C ARG A 70 17.12 -1.10 -4.74
N GLU A 71 17.33 -2.39 -4.50
CA GLU A 71 17.11 -3.05 -3.22
C GLU A 71 17.69 -2.29 -2.00
N PRO A 72 18.93 -1.76 -2.03
CA PRO A 72 19.46 -0.99 -0.89
C PRO A 72 18.69 0.30 -0.58
N ASP A 73 18.11 0.93 -1.60
CA ASP A 73 17.32 2.16 -1.46
C ASP A 73 15.99 1.84 -0.75
N VAL A 74 15.43 0.65 -0.99
CA VAL A 74 14.20 0.14 -0.34
C VAL A 74 14.48 -0.30 1.09
N ASP A 75 15.55 -1.09 1.29
CA ASP A 75 15.92 -1.61 2.61
C ASP A 75 16.18 -0.50 3.62
N LYS A 76 16.80 0.60 3.18
CA LYS A 76 17.04 1.79 4.00
C LYS A 76 15.76 2.33 4.65
N TYR A 77 14.61 2.25 3.97
CA TYR A 77 13.35 2.85 4.42
C TYR A 77 12.25 1.86 4.76
N LEU A 78 12.49 0.56 4.59
CA LEU A 78 11.51 -0.49 4.87
C LEU A 78 11.07 -0.48 6.35
N GLN A 79 12.03 -0.41 7.28
CA GLN A 79 11.73 -0.39 8.72
C GLN A 79 11.03 0.91 9.17
N VAL A 80 11.40 2.05 8.61
CA VAL A 80 10.78 3.35 8.93
C VAL A 80 9.33 3.37 8.44
N SER A 81 9.12 2.97 7.19
CA SER A 81 7.80 2.92 6.56
C SER A 81 6.85 1.95 7.29
N ALA A 82 7.39 0.83 7.79
CA ALA A 82 6.63 -0.12 8.60
C ALA A 82 6.29 0.46 9.98
N THR A 83 7.22 1.17 10.63
CA THR A 83 7.01 1.76 11.97
C THR A 83 5.93 2.85 11.94
N ASP A 84 5.94 3.70 10.91
CA ASP A 84 4.95 4.76 10.75
C ASP A 84 3.53 4.25 10.45
N MET A 85 3.41 3.00 9.98
CA MET A 85 2.12 2.30 9.84
C MET A 85 1.49 1.98 11.22
N TYR A 86 2.30 1.71 12.24
CA TYR A 86 1.83 1.35 13.58
C TYR A 86 1.67 2.55 14.53
N LYS A 87 2.36 3.68 14.30
CA LYS A 87 2.23 4.87 15.15
C LYS A 87 0.81 5.44 15.18
N VAL A 88 0.03 5.32 14.10
CA VAL A 88 -1.36 5.79 14.05
C VAL A 88 -2.29 5.03 15.02
N LEU A 89 -1.92 3.80 15.41
CA LEU A 89 -2.73 2.99 16.33
C LEU A 89 -2.47 3.30 17.82
N TYR A 90 -1.37 3.97 18.16
CA TYR A 90 -1.01 4.26 19.56
C TYR A 90 -1.44 5.67 20.03
N PHE A 91 -1.74 6.60 19.12
CA PHE A 91 -2.15 7.96 19.49
C PHE A 91 -3.65 8.13 19.81
N ASN A 92 -4.47 7.08 19.73
CA ASN A 92 -5.89 7.11 20.12
C ASN A 92 -6.16 6.43 21.48
N LYS A 93 -5.16 6.36 22.37
CA LYS A 93 -5.30 5.78 23.72
C LYS A 93 -4.99 6.74 24.88
N HIS A 94 -4.89 8.04 24.62
CA HIS A 94 -4.77 9.06 25.66
C HIS A 94 -5.77 10.19 25.44
#